data_AF-A0A959VIX3-F1
#
_entry.id   AF-A0A959VIX3-F1
#
_cell.length_a   1.000
_cell.length_b   1.000
_cell.length_c   1.000
_cell.angle_alpha   90.00
_cell.angle_beta   90.00
_cell.angle_gamma   90.00
#
_symmetry.space_group_name_H-M   'P 1'
#
loop_
_entity.id
_entity.type
_entity.pdbx_description
1 polymer ?
#
loop_
_entity_poly.entity_id
_entity_poly.type
_entity_poly.pdbx_seq_one_letter_code
_entity_poly.pdbx_strand_id
1 'polypeptide(L)'
;MVGIAQKAGVRTVSFGCGLVVLALALGFGTPTAPAAQHGASAGIADGGGQAVASVVNGTATSIGKWPWQVALLGGRRPGTRATPLARFFCGGSLIAPDLVLTAAHCVANVKKSGFRNIQVVSGRTRLNRRSTGTVSAIKRAIFPLNRNGKRRYRATDGVPSWDLALLQLKAPLSSATIRIAGPDEAGATKPGRPTFTAGWGVTGPLKRKSSNRLRMARQVMLPNRICRSTTGRFFDGTTMNCLGGPGAHSSTCFGDSGGPLVTAVGDEFRLVGLTSNGDPYCRPYIPSVDTRIAAGPIRGWIHETALAISGIDVIGRGGSVGPLPRWCRVPRLRNLTLPGARRLLRSRSCRLGRTRPDRFSGLRRGRISFSGFLPGWFAPPNARITVWVAR
;
A
#
# COMPACT_ATOMS: atom_id res chain seq x y z
N MET A 1 1.47 -1.13 58.01
CA MET A 1 2.04 -0.18 58.99
C MET A 1 2.54 1.03 58.23
N VAL A 2 2.42 2.24 58.82
CA VAL A 2 2.84 3.55 58.24
C VAL A 2 2.09 3.95 56.95
N GLY A 3 1.63 5.19 56.76
CA GLY A 3 1.53 6.30 57.73
C GLY A 3 1.36 7.68 57.07
N ILE A 4 0.13 8.22 57.12
CA ILE A 4 -0.26 9.64 57.26
C ILE A 4 0.54 10.72 56.50
N ALA A 5 -0.16 11.44 55.60
CA ALA A 5 -0.04 12.90 55.44
C ALA A 5 -1.32 13.49 54.80
N GLN A 6 -1.67 14.73 55.15
CA GLN A 6 -2.83 15.48 54.62
C GLN A 6 -2.42 16.91 54.20
N LYS A 7 -3.40 17.68 53.67
CA LYS A 7 -3.43 19.15 53.50
C LYS A 7 -2.59 19.69 52.33
N ALA A 8 -2.95 20.82 51.71
CA ALA A 8 -4.23 21.53 51.60
C ALA A 8 -4.13 22.56 50.45
N GLY A 9 -5.24 23.22 50.05
CA GLY A 9 -5.18 24.43 49.21
C GLY A 9 -6.37 24.64 48.29
N VAL A 10 -7.43 25.27 48.79
CA VAL A 10 -8.46 25.91 47.94
C VAL A 10 -8.19 27.41 47.93
N ARG A 11 -8.19 28.04 46.74
CA ARG A 11 -8.51 29.46 46.58
C ARG A 11 -9.09 29.72 45.19
N THR A 12 -10.31 30.24 45.17
CA THR A 12 -11.00 30.79 44.00
C THR A 12 -10.63 32.26 43.82
N VAL A 13 -10.59 32.73 42.58
CA VAL A 13 -10.80 34.14 42.23
C VAL A 13 -11.67 34.17 40.96
N SER A 14 -12.75 34.94 41.01
CA SER A 14 -13.56 35.33 39.85
C SER A 14 -13.72 36.83 39.87
N PHE A 15 -13.62 37.48 38.70
CA PHE A 15 -14.07 38.85 38.47
C PHE A 15 -14.56 38.97 37.02
N GLY A 16 -15.47 39.92 36.75
CA GLY A 16 -16.02 40.17 35.42
C GLY A 16 -16.99 41.36 35.39
N CYS A 17 -17.59 41.59 34.21
CA CYS A 17 -18.54 42.67 33.83
C CYS A 17 -17.96 44.10 33.66
N GLY A 18 -18.67 44.89 32.83
CA GLY A 18 -18.29 46.23 32.31
C GLY A 18 -17.74 46.16 30.86
N LEU A 19 -18.49 46.24 29.74
CA LEU A 19 -19.79 46.84 29.35
C LEU A 19 -19.72 48.34 28.95
N VAL A 20 -20.47 48.71 27.87
CA VAL A 20 -20.69 50.04 27.20
C VAL A 20 -19.68 50.38 26.07
N VAL A 21 -20.00 50.81 24.80
CA VAL A 21 -21.25 50.85 23.96
C VAL A 21 -20.92 51.06 22.43
N LEU A 22 -21.94 51.37 21.58
CA LEU A 22 -22.04 51.71 20.13
C LEU A 22 -20.94 52.62 19.49
N ALA A 23 -20.71 52.65 18.17
CA ALA A 23 -21.61 52.89 17.00
C ALA A 23 -21.28 52.01 15.76
N LEU A 24 -22.23 51.52 14.92
CA LEU A 24 -23.03 52.19 13.86
C LEU A 24 -22.17 52.84 12.73
N ALA A 25 -22.41 52.63 11.42
CA ALA A 25 -23.54 51.99 10.73
C ALA A 25 -23.24 51.43 9.30
N LEU A 26 -24.11 50.51 8.83
CA LEU A 26 -24.56 50.22 7.45
C LEU A 26 -23.58 49.97 6.28
N GLY A 27 -23.85 48.87 5.55
CA GLY A 27 -23.38 48.61 4.18
C GLY A 27 -24.10 47.39 3.57
N PHE A 28 -24.90 47.59 2.52
CA PHE A 28 -25.66 46.51 1.85
C PHE A 28 -24.84 45.86 0.72
N GLY A 29 -25.04 44.56 0.45
CA GLY A 29 -24.43 43.91 -0.72
C GLY A 29 -24.45 42.37 -0.75
N THR A 30 -25.53 41.80 -1.27
CA THR A 30 -25.52 40.51 -2.03
C THR A 30 -26.07 40.85 -3.43
N PRO A 31 -25.66 40.18 -4.54
CA PRO A 31 -25.81 38.73 -4.71
C PRO A 31 -24.73 38.05 -5.59
N THR A 32 -25.06 36.84 -6.08
CA THR A 32 -24.41 36.05 -7.15
C THR A 32 -23.05 35.40 -6.88
N ALA A 33 -23.03 34.07 -7.05
CA ALA A 33 -21.91 33.36 -7.66
C ALA A 33 -22.22 33.17 -9.16
N PRO A 34 -21.20 33.01 -10.02
CA PRO A 34 -21.08 31.69 -10.66
C PRO A 34 -19.64 31.25 -10.97
N ALA A 35 -19.55 29.98 -11.42
CA ALA A 35 -18.51 29.39 -12.27
C ALA A 35 -17.07 29.23 -11.71
N ALA A 36 -16.42 28.14 -12.14
CA ALA A 36 -15.08 27.76 -11.74
C ALA A 36 -14.09 27.85 -12.92
N GLN A 37 -12.86 28.27 -12.63
CA GLN A 37 -11.66 27.93 -13.41
C GLN A 37 -10.58 27.47 -12.40
N HIS A 38 -10.07 26.24 -12.47
CA HIS A 38 -8.94 25.85 -13.31
C HIS A 38 -7.71 26.76 -13.16
N GLY A 39 -6.79 26.35 -12.28
CA GLY A 39 -5.50 27.01 -12.06
C GLY A 39 -4.59 26.13 -11.20
N ALA A 40 -3.72 25.34 -11.83
CA ALA A 40 -2.86 24.38 -11.15
C ALA A 40 -1.42 24.88 -11.01
N SER A 41 -0.89 24.88 -9.78
CA SER A 41 0.56 24.79 -9.52
C SER A 41 0.84 24.34 -8.09
N ALA A 42 1.39 23.13 -7.94
CA ALA A 42 1.82 22.59 -6.66
C ALA A 42 3.34 22.76 -6.49
N GLY A 43 3.76 23.88 -5.90
CA GLY A 43 5.15 24.08 -5.48
C GLY A 43 5.54 23.08 -4.38
N ILE A 44 6.71 22.46 -4.50
CA ILE A 44 7.30 21.60 -3.46
C ILE A 44 8.34 22.41 -2.70
N ALA A 45 8.07 22.66 -1.41
CA ALA A 45 9.06 23.08 -0.44
C ALA A 45 9.41 21.91 0.48
N ASP A 46 10.71 21.75 0.79
CA ASP A 46 11.21 20.75 1.73
C ASP A 46 11.34 21.36 3.13
N GLY A 47 11.14 20.56 4.18
CA GLY A 47 11.03 21.06 5.56
C GLY A 47 10.96 19.93 6.58
N GLY A 48 11.89 19.94 7.54
CA GLY A 48 12.12 18.80 8.44
C GLY A 48 11.00 18.58 9.47
N GLY A 49 10.43 17.38 9.48
CA GLY A 49 9.51 16.92 10.54
C GLY A 49 9.51 15.39 10.68
N GLN A 50 9.53 14.88 11.92
CA GLN A 50 9.55 13.44 12.26
C GLN A 50 8.22 12.74 11.92
N ALA A 51 7.97 12.46 10.64
CA ALA A 51 6.70 11.95 10.13
C ALA A 51 6.64 10.41 10.08
N VAL A 52 6.24 9.77 11.19
CA VAL A 52 6.05 8.31 11.26
C VAL A 52 4.91 7.85 10.34
N ALA A 53 5.14 6.87 9.45
CA ALA A 53 4.19 6.49 8.37
C ALA A 53 4.03 4.97 8.12
N SER A 54 2.85 4.55 7.62
CA SER A 54 2.51 3.17 7.21
C SER A 54 2.29 3.02 5.72
N VAL A 55 2.36 1.76 5.27
CA VAL A 55 3.28 1.39 4.20
C VAL A 55 4.69 1.95 4.54
N VAL A 56 5.74 1.13 4.42
CA VAL A 56 7.07 1.54 4.92
C VAL A 56 7.51 2.83 4.21
N ASN A 57 7.81 3.88 4.98
CA ASN A 57 8.07 5.25 4.52
C ASN A 57 7.03 5.79 3.50
N GLY A 58 5.76 5.43 3.68
CA GLY A 58 4.64 6.03 2.98
C GLY A 58 4.33 7.47 3.43
N THR A 59 3.23 8.01 2.92
CA THR A 59 2.73 9.36 3.22
C THR A 59 1.30 9.29 3.78
N ALA A 60 0.88 10.32 4.52
CA ALA A 60 -0.49 10.40 5.02
C ALA A 60 -1.45 10.82 3.90
N THR A 61 -2.54 10.06 3.70
CA THR A 61 -3.54 10.36 2.65
C THR A 61 -4.93 10.59 3.27
N SER A 62 -5.93 10.76 2.41
CA SER A 62 -7.36 10.61 2.72
C SER A 62 -7.94 9.42 1.96
N ILE A 63 -9.09 8.92 2.42
CA ILE A 63 -9.84 7.83 1.75
C ILE A 63 -10.42 8.28 0.40
N GLY A 64 -10.71 9.57 0.22
CA GLY A 64 -11.22 10.10 -1.05
C GLY A 64 -10.25 9.98 -2.23
N LYS A 65 -8.95 9.77 -1.97
CA LYS A 65 -7.96 9.45 -3.02
C LYS A 65 -7.86 7.95 -3.36
N TRP A 66 -8.48 7.09 -2.54
CA TRP A 66 -8.44 5.63 -2.65
C TRP A 66 -9.81 5.03 -2.25
N PRO A 67 -10.95 5.47 -2.84
CA PRO A 67 -12.29 5.21 -2.29
C PRO A 67 -12.65 3.72 -2.22
N TRP A 68 -12.11 2.91 -3.14
CA TRP A 68 -12.23 1.44 -3.18
C TRP A 68 -11.51 0.74 -2.01
N GLN A 69 -10.63 1.42 -1.27
CA GLN A 69 -9.93 0.85 -0.13
C GLN A 69 -10.92 0.45 0.97
N VAL A 70 -10.88 -0.83 1.36
CA VAL A 70 -11.57 -1.31 2.55
C VAL A 70 -10.61 -1.87 3.60
N ALA A 71 -11.10 -1.95 4.83
CA ALA A 71 -10.45 -2.57 5.98
C ALA A 71 -11.28 -3.77 6.46
N LEU A 72 -10.63 -4.92 6.69
CA LEU A 72 -11.22 -6.11 7.29
C LEU A 72 -10.95 -6.10 8.80
N LEU A 73 -12.03 -6.18 9.58
CA LEU A 73 -12.01 -6.17 11.05
C LEU A 73 -12.55 -7.50 11.58
N GLY A 74 -11.78 -8.19 12.43
CA GLY A 74 -12.21 -9.42 13.10
C GLY A 74 -13.36 -9.18 14.09
N GLY A 75 -13.95 -10.23 14.67
CA GLY A 75 -15.10 -10.12 15.57
C GLY A 75 -14.90 -9.15 16.76
N ARG A 76 -16.00 -8.60 17.29
CA ARG A 76 -15.96 -8.05 18.65
C ARG A 76 -16.00 -9.23 19.62
N ARG A 77 -15.07 -9.32 20.57
CA ARG A 77 -15.26 -10.20 21.74
C ARG A 77 -16.29 -9.54 22.67
N PRO A 78 -17.27 -10.27 23.22
CA PRO A 78 -18.18 -9.75 24.26
C PRO A 78 -17.40 -9.06 25.39
N GLY A 79 -17.98 -8.04 26.02
CA GLY A 79 -17.34 -7.21 27.05
C GLY A 79 -16.22 -6.27 26.55
N THR A 80 -15.61 -6.51 25.39
CA THR A 80 -14.43 -5.73 24.96
C THR A 80 -14.78 -4.41 24.25
N ARG A 81 -14.23 -3.29 24.73
CA ARG A 81 -14.34 -1.96 24.09
C ARG A 81 -13.40 -1.79 22.86
N ALA A 82 -13.09 -2.88 22.17
CA ALA A 82 -12.07 -2.91 21.12
C ALA A 82 -12.34 -1.86 20.00
N THR A 83 -11.32 -1.04 19.72
CA THR A 83 -11.39 -0.03 18.65
C THR A 83 -11.38 -0.70 17.27
N PRO A 84 -11.85 -0.02 16.20
CA PRO A 84 -11.72 -0.53 14.84
C PRO A 84 -10.28 -0.93 14.50
N LEU A 85 -9.29 -0.10 14.83
CA LEU A 85 -7.87 -0.38 14.62
C LEU A 85 -7.38 -1.60 15.42
N ALA A 86 -7.87 -1.81 16.65
CA ALA A 86 -7.52 -2.99 17.45
C ALA A 86 -8.14 -4.31 16.93
N ARG A 87 -9.08 -4.23 15.98
CA ARG A 87 -9.70 -5.38 15.30
C ARG A 87 -9.21 -5.55 13.86
N PHE A 88 -8.44 -4.60 13.34
CA PHE A 88 -7.94 -4.57 11.96
C PHE A 88 -6.85 -5.61 11.73
N PHE A 89 -6.95 -6.36 10.63
CA PHE A 89 -5.97 -7.41 10.30
C PHE A 89 -5.56 -7.47 8.82
N CYS A 90 -6.41 -7.03 7.89
CA CYS A 90 -6.15 -6.99 6.45
C CYS A 90 -6.90 -5.83 5.78
N GLY A 91 -6.44 -5.42 4.60
CA GLY A 91 -7.17 -4.58 3.64
C GLY A 91 -8.01 -5.37 2.63
N GLY A 92 -8.56 -4.62 1.67
CA GLY A 92 -9.29 -5.14 0.52
C GLY A 92 -9.54 -4.03 -0.51
N SER A 93 -10.02 -4.41 -1.69
CA SER A 93 -10.46 -3.52 -2.76
C SER A 93 -11.92 -3.78 -3.11
N LEU A 94 -12.76 -2.76 -3.06
CA LEU A 94 -14.16 -2.84 -3.50
C LEU A 94 -14.22 -2.82 -5.03
N ILE A 95 -14.69 -3.91 -5.66
CA ILE A 95 -14.75 -4.04 -7.13
C ILE A 95 -16.18 -3.95 -7.67
N ALA A 96 -17.17 -4.36 -6.86
CA ALA A 96 -18.59 -4.06 -7.05
C ALA A 96 -19.20 -3.64 -5.69
N PRO A 97 -20.39 -3.01 -5.63
CA PRO A 97 -20.92 -2.46 -4.39
C PRO A 97 -21.06 -3.48 -3.23
N ASP A 98 -21.38 -4.74 -3.54
CA ASP A 98 -21.44 -5.85 -2.58
C ASP A 98 -20.24 -6.82 -2.65
N LEU A 99 -19.17 -6.49 -3.40
CA LEU A 99 -18.09 -7.42 -3.71
C LEU A 99 -16.70 -6.81 -3.46
N VAL A 100 -15.97 -7.39 -2.50
CA VAL A 100 -14.60 -7.02 -2.16
C VAL A 100 -13.62 -8.11 -2.59
N LEU A 101 -12.55 -7.70 -3.25
CA LEU A 101 -11.39 -8.53 -3.55
C LEU A 101 -10.32 -8.33 -2.45
N THR A 102 -9.77 -9.43 -1.92
CA THR A 102 -8.73 -9.42 -0.87
C THR A 102 -7.81 -10.64 -1.03
N ALA A 103 -6.77 -10.75 -0.20
CA ALA A 103 -5.88 -11.91 -0.18
C ALA A 103 -6.58 -13.12 0.44
N ALA A 104 -6.31 -14.33 -0.06
CA ALA A 104 -6.87 -15.56 0.48
C ALA A 104 -6.42 -15.81 1.91
N HIS A 105 -5.16 -15.53 2.25
CA HIS A 105 -4.60 -15.79 3.59
C HIS A 105 -5.35 -15.05 4.72
N CYS A 106 -5.94 -13.89 4.42
CA CYS A 106 -6.78 -13.12 5.34
C CYS A 106 -8.06 -13.88 5.78
N VAL A 107 -8.55 -14.82 4.97
CA VAL A 107 -9.89 -15.43 5.16
C VAL A 107 -9.94 -16.95 4.98
N ALA A 108 -8.88 -17.60 4.49
CA ALA A 108 -8.87 -19.03 4.17
C ALA A 108 -9.19 -19.93 5.39
N ASN A 109 -8.69 -19.57 6.57
CA ASN A 109 -8.86 -20.35 7.81
C ASN A 109 -10.18 -20.02 8.54
N VAL A 110 -11.04 -19.18 7.97
CA VAL A 110 -12.33 -18.81 8.57
C VAL A 110 -13.39 -19.85 8.20
N LYS A 111 -13.95 -20.54 9.20
CA LYS A 111 -15.09 -21.47 9.03
C LYS A 111 -16.31 -20.68 8.49
N LYS A 112 -17.17 -21.32 7.66
CA LYS A 112 -18.35 -20.68 7.03
C LYS A 112 -19.18 -19.82 7.99
N SER A 113 -19.45 -20.33 9.19
CA SER A 113 -20.22 -19.65 10.24
C SER A 113 -19.56 -18.38 10.79
N GLY A 114 -18.23 -18.24 10.67
CA GLY A 114 -17.44 -17.14 11.20
C GLY A 114 -17.39 -15.88 10.32
N PHE A 115 -17.73 -15.97 9.02
CA PHE A 115 -17.69 -14.81 8.11
C PHE A 115 -18.57 -13.66 8.60
N ARG A 116 -19.72 -13.95 9.22
CA ARG A 116 -20.64 -12.96 9.81
C ARG A 116 -20.00 -12.09 10.90
N ASN A 117 -18.92 -12.57 11.52
CA ASN A 117 -18.20 -11.86 12.59
C ASN A 117 -17.14 -10.90 12.02
N ILE A 118 -16.77 -11.05 10.74
CA ILE A 118 -15.82 -10.15 10.07
C ILE A 118 -16.61 -8.98 9.48
N GLN A 119 -16.16 -7.77 9.81
CA GLN A 119 -16.73 -6.53 9.29
C GLN A 119 -15.80 -5.92 8.25
N VAL A 120 -16.35 -5.59 7.09
CA VAL A 120 -15.73 -4.78 6.05
C VAL A 120 -16.08 -3.32 6.31
N VAL A 121 -15.08 -2.44 6.28
CA VAL A 121 -15.25 -1.00 6.49
C VAL A 121 -14.67 -0.23 5.31
N SER A 122 -15.46 0.68 4.73
CA SER A 122 -15.00 1.62 3.70
C SER A 122 -15.15 3.07 4.17
N GLY A 123 -14.73 4.04 3.36
CA GLY A 123 -15.07 5.46 3.56
C GLY A 123 -14.44 6.15 4.79
N ARG A 124 -13.45 5.55 5.48
CA ARG A 124 -12.77 6.13 6.65
C ARG A 124 -11.36 6.60 6.35
N THR A 125 -11.04 7.88 6.54
CA THR A 125 -9.63 8.34 6.55
C THR A 125 -8.91 7.94 7.84
N ARG A 126 -9.60 8.00 8.99
CA ARG A 126 -9.10 7.51 10.28
C ARG A 126 -9.95 6.31 10.70
N LEU A 127 -9.35 5.12 10.83
CA LEU A 127 -10.10 3.86 10.99
C LEU A 127 -10.94 3.84 12.27
N ASN A 128 -10.47 4.49 13.35
CA ASN A 128 -11.23 4.65 14.59
C ASN A 128 -12.37 5.71 14.53
N ARG A 129 -12.45 6.56 13.50
CA ARG A 129 -13.52 7.58 13.37
C ARG A 129 -14.82 6.93 12.89
N ARG A 130 -15.53 6.30 13.83
CA ARG A 130 -16.79 5.56 13.58
C ARG A 130 -17.88 6.41 12.89
N SER A 131 -17.92 7.72 13.13
CA SER A 131 -18.83 8.70 12.50
C SER A 131 -18.52 9.04 11.03
N THR A 132 -17.71 8.24 10.34
CA THR A 132 -17.45 8.35 8.90
C THR A 132 -17.44 6.97 8.28
N GLY A 133 -17.82 6.85 7.00
CA GLY A 133 -17.74 5.60 6.24
C GLY A 133 -18.70 4.49 6.68
N THR A 134 -19.00 3.59 5.74
CA THR A 134 -19.97 2.50 5.89
C THR A 134 -19.33 1.21 6.42
N VAL A 135 -20.15 0.32 6.96
CA VAL A 135 -19.72 -0.98 7.52
C VAL A 135 -20.69 -2.07 7.08
N SER A 136 -20.19 -3.16 6.51
CA SER A 136 -20.97 -4.33 6.13
C SER A 136 -20.33 -5.61 6.70
N ALA A 137 -21.11 -6.67 6.87
CA ALA A 137 -20.60 -7.99 7.28
C ALA A 137 -20.39 -8.89 6.05
N ILE A 138 -19.48 -9.86 6.12
CA ILE A 138 -19.29 -10.82 5.02
C ILE A 138 -20.45 -11.83 5.01
N LYS A 139 -21.09 -12.01 3.85
CA LYS A 139 -22.10 -13.04 3.56
C LYS A 139 -21.43 -14.38 3.27
N ARG A 140 -20.43 -14.40 2.38
CA ARG A 140 -19.59 -15.56 2.04
C ARG A 140 -18.25 -15.12 1.44
N ALA A 141 -17.22 -15.97 1.58
CA ALA A 141 -15.98 -15.85 0.83
C ALA A 141 -15.90 -16.94 -0.26
N ILE A 142 -15.43 -16.58 -1.44
CA ILE A 142 -15.29 -17.41 -2.63
C ILE A 142 -13.80 -17.45 -3.02
N PHE A 143 -13.29 -18.63 -3.37
CA PHE A 143 -11.87 -18.89 -3.58
C PHE A 143 -11.65 -19.61 -4.92
N PRO A 144 -10.53 -19.37 -5.63
CA PRO A 144 -10.19 -20.14 -6.82
C PRO A 144 -9.96 -21.62 -6.48
N LEU A 145 -10.55 -22.53 -7.26
CA LEU A 145 -10.40 -23.98 -7.10
C LEU A 145 -9.52 -24.59 -8.21
N ASN A 146 -8.87 -25.71 -7.91
CA ASN A 146 -8.19 -26.54 -8.89
C ASN A 146 -9.15 -27.58 -9.49
N ARG A 147 -8.67 -28.40 -10.45
CA ARG A 147 -9.48 -29.45 -11.10
C ARG A 147 -10.09 -30.48 -10.12
N ASN A 148 -9.53 -30.62 -8.92
CA ASN A 148 -9.93 -31.58 -7.91
C ASN A 148 -10.81 -30.92 -6.80
N GLY A 149 -11.41 -29.76 -7.08
CA GLY A 149 -12.26 -29.01 -6.14
C GLY A 149 -11.54 -28.39 -4.94
N LYS A 150 -10.23 -28.57 -4.80
CA LYS A 150 -9.42 -28.02 -3.70
C LYS A 150 -9.01 -26.58 -4.02
N ARG A 151 -8.90 -25.74 -2.99
CA ARG A 151 -8.44 -24.33 -3.16
C ARG A 151 -7.05 -24.28 -3.82
N ARG A 152 -6.85 -23.32 -4.72
CA ARG A 152 -5.54 -23.05 -5.34
C ARG A 152 -4.57 -22.45 -4.34
N TYR A 153 -5.01 -21.47 -3.55
CA TYR A 153 -4.25 -21.01 -2.38
C TYR A 153 -4.17 -22.11 -1.33
N ARG A 154 -2.96 -22.39 -0.86
CA ARG A 154 -2.68 -23.27 0.28
C ARG A 154 -1.58 -22.65 1.13
N ALA A 155 -1.90 -22.34 2.39
CA ALA A 155 -0.96 -21.72 3.33
C ALA A 155 0.23 -22.64 3.69
N THR A 156 0.11 -23.94 3.45
CA THR A 156 1.11 -24.98 3.70
C THR A 156 2.25 -25.02 2.68
N ASP A 157 2.00 -24.56 1.45
CA ASP A 157 2.89 -24.84 0.31
C ASP A 157 4.12 -23.91 0.27
N GLY A 158 4.21 -22.94 1.20
CA GLY A 158 5.27 -21.93 1.28
C GLY A 158 5.28 -20.88 0.17
N VAL A 159 4.71 -21.21 -1.00
CA VAL A 159 4.52 -20.29 -2.14
C VAL A 159 3.09 -19.73 -2.09
N PRO A 160 2.87 -18.42 -1.87
CA PRO A 160 1.53 -17.82 -1.82
C PRO A 160 0.91 -17.61 -3.23
N SER A 161 1.06 -18.59 -4.12
CA SER A 161 0.42 -18.55 -5.45
C SER A 161 -1.10 -18.60 -5.30
N TRP A 162 -1.81 -17.85 -6.15
CA TRP A 162 -3.28 -17.70 -6.09
C TRP A 162 -3.81 -17.20 -4.73
N ASP A 163 -3.04 -16.37 -4.00
CA ASP A 163 -3.48 -15.72 -2.77
C ASP A 163 -4.52 -14.61 -3.01
N LEU A 164 -5.72 -14.99 -3.46
CA LEU A 164 -6.89 -14.12 -3.59
C LEU A 164 -8.20 -14.81 -3.17
N ALA A 165 -9.12 -13.99 -2.65
CA ALA A 165 -10.49 -14.37 -2.36
C ALA A 165 -11.45 -13.21 -2.66
N LEU A 166 -12.66 -13.55 -3.12
CA LEU A 166 -13.77 -12.61 -3.27
C LEU A 166 -14.69 -12.72 -2.05
N LEU A 167 -15.07 -11.59 -1.48
CA LEU A 167 -15.95 -11.48 -0.33
C LEU A 167 -17.27 -10.85 -0.79
N GLN A 168 -18.33 -11.65 -0.84
CA GLN A 168 -19.67 -11.10 -0.98
C GLN A 168 -20.13 -10.54 0.37
N LEU A 169 -20.63 -9.31 0.37
CA LEU A 169 -21.11 -8.60 1.54
C LEU A 169 -22.59 -8.94 1.83
N LYS A 170 -23.07 -8.59 3.03
CA LYS A 170 -24.49 -8.70 3.40
C LYS A 170 -25.35 -7.52 2.89
N ALA A 171 -24.72 -6.37 2.75
CA ALA A 171 -25.30 -5.13 2.23
C ALA A 171 -24.22 -4.38 1.43
N PRO A 172 -24.58 -3.66 0.35
CA PRO A 172 -23.62 -2.92 -0.46
C PRO A 172 -22.99 -1.74 0.30
N LEU A 173 -21.85 -1.28 -0.19
CA LEU A 173 -21.14 -0.10 0.32
C LEU A 173 -21.23 1.04 -0.69
N SER A 174 -21.48 2.26 -0.21
CA SER A 174 -21.60 3.50 -1.01
C SER A 174 -20.25 4.12 -1.44
N SER A 175 -19.16 3.37 -1.36
CA SER A 175 -17.84 3.82 -1.84
C SER A 175 -17.67 3.51 -3.32
N ALA A 176 -16.97 4.37 -4.06
CA ALA A 176 -16.61 4.07 -5.46
C ALA A 176 -15.75 2.81 -5.56
N THR A 177 -16.00 2.01 -6.59
CA THR A 177 -15.32 0.75 -6.89
C THR A 177 -14.03 0.98 -7.69
N ILE A 178 -13.27 -0.09 -7.96
CA ILE A 178 -12.14 -0.07 -8.90
C ILE A 178 -12.19 -1.25 -9.87
N ARG A 179 -11.90 -0.96 -11.15
CA ARG A 179 -11.75 -1.98 -12.21
C ARG A 179 -10.34 -2.57 -12.24
N ILE A 180 -10.24 -3.85 -12.57
CA ILE A 180 -9.00 -4.62 -12.73
C ILE A 180 -8.42 -4.39 -14.12
N ALA A 181 -7.10 -4.23 -14.26
CA ALA A 181 -6.50 -3.90 -15.55
C ALA A 181 -6.83 -4.93 -16.65
N GLY A 182 -7.34 -4.43 -17.78
CA GLY A 182 -7.77 -5.19 -18.96
C GLY A 182 -6.67 -5.93 -19.73
N PRO A 183 -7.03 -6.77 -20.71
CA PRO A 183 -6.06 -7.43 -21.60
C PRO A 183 -5.28 -6.43 -22.47
N ASP A 184 -5.98 -5.42 -22.98
CA ASP A 184 -5.51 -4.23 -23.66
C ASP A 184 -4.64 -3.34 -22.74
N GLU A 185 -5.05 -3.16 -21.49
CA GLU A 185 -4.34 -2.36 -20.49
C GLU A 185 -3.07 -3.05 -19.92
N ALA A 186 -2.56 -4.12 -20.57
CA ALA A 186 -1.37 -4.88 -20.12
C ALA A 186 -0.08 -4.04 -19.98
N GLY A 187 -0.05 -2.81 -20.49
CA GLY A 187 0.99 -1.81 -20.16
C GLY A 187 1.08 -1.46 -18.67
N ALA A 188 0.03 -1.75 -17.88
CA ALA A 188 -0.11 -1.41 -16.48
C ALA A 188 0.69 -2.30 -15.51
N THR A 189 1.22 -3.44 -15.99
CA THR A 189 2.08 -4.37 -15.22
C THR A 189 3.49 -4.51 -15.81
N LYS A 190 3.87 -3.68 -16.79
CA LYS A 190 5.24 -3.69 -17.35
C LYS A 190 6.28 -3.25 -16.30
N PRO A 191 7.45 -3.92 -16.18
CA PRO A 191 8.51 -3.49 -15.27
C PRO A 191 8.95 -2.05 -15.52
N GLY A 192 9.07 -1.27 -14.45
CA GLY A 192 9.29 0.17 -14.48
C GLY A 192 8.00 0.99 -14.43
N ARG A 193 6.82 0.37 -14.43
CA ARG A 193 5.56 1.09 -14.18
C ARG A 193 5.52 1.56 -12.72
N PRO A 194 5.29 2.86 -12.43
CA PRO A 194 4.97 3.29 -11.07
C PRO A 194 3.66 2.66 -10.61
N THR A 195 3.65 2.13 -9.40
CA THR A 195 2.46 1.59 -8.74
C THR A 195 2.22 2.32 -7.42
N PHE A 196 1.01 2.20 -6.90
CA PHE A 196 0.64 2.75 -5.59
C PHE A 196 -0.11 1.70 -4.78
N THR A 197 0.14 1.68 -3.48
CA THR A 197 -0.61 0.87 -2.52
C THR A 197 -1.03 1.73 -1.35
N ALA A 198 -2.19 1.44 -0.77
CA ALA A 198 -2.76 2.17 0.36
C ALA A 198 -3.17 1.21 1.48
N GLY A 199 -3.16 1.69 2.72
CA GLY A 199 -3.42 0.84 3.87
C GLY A 199 -3.29 1.51 5.24
N TRP A 200 -3.64 0.74 6.26
CA TRP A 200 -3.52 1.10 7.68
C TRP A 200 -2.51 0.21 8.41
N GLY A 201 -1.68 -0.55 7.70
CA GLY A 201 -0.74 -1.51 8.28
C GLY A 201 0.37 -0.89 9.14
N VAL A 202 1.39 -1.71 9.41
CA VAL A 202 2.51 -1.35 10.28
C VAL A 202 3.41 -0.27 9.65
N THR A 203 4.02 0.53 10.53
CA THR A 203 4.61 1.84 10.20
C THR A 203 6.13 1.86 9.95
N GLY A 204 6.69 0.75 9.43
CA GLY A 204 8.14 0.58 9.21
C GLY A 204 8.77 -0.58 9.98
N PRO A 205 10.08 -0.80 9.83
CA PRO A 205 10.75 -2.00 10.32
C PRO A 205 10.60 -2.22 11.83
N LEU A 206 10.46 -3.49 12.23
CA LEU A 206 10.35 -3.98 13.62
C LEU A 206 9.17 -3.42 14.45
N LYS A 207 8.36 -2.50 13.90
CA LYS A 207 7.19 -1.94 14.60
C LYS A 207 6.05 -2.96 14.65
N ARG A 208 5.20 -2.86 15.67
CA ARG A 208 4.04 -3.74 15.89
C ARG A 208 2.70 -3.01 15.93
N LYS A 209 2.68 -1.70 15.64
CA LYS A 209 1.48 -0.85 15.69
C LYS A 209 1.08 -0.36 14.30
N SER A 210 -0.14 -0.74 13.90
CA SER A 210 -0.86 -0.29 12.71
C SER A 210 -1.23 1.20 12.77
N SER A 211 -1.35 1.87 11.62
CA SER A 211 -1.68 3.31 11.58
C SER A 211 -3.18 3.59 11.67
N ASN A 212 -3.61 4.42 12.63
CA ASN A 212 -5.01 4.87 12.69
C ASN A 212 -5.43 5.68 11.46
N ARG A 213 -4.51 6.40 10.79
CA ARG A 213 -4.80 7.18 9.57
C ARG A 213 -4.35 6.41 8.33
N LEU A 214 -5.19 6.37 7.30
CA LEU A 214 -4.87 5.78 6.00
C LEU A 214 -3.61 6.43 5.42
N ARG A 215 -2.75 5.58 4.86
CA ARG A 215 -1.50 5.98 4.19
C ARG A 215 -1.45 5.42 2.78
N MET A 216 -0.50 5.93 2.01
CA MET A 216 -0.12 5.39 0.70
C MET A 216 1.41 5.43 0.57
N ALA A 217 2.00 4.43 -0.09
CA ALA A 217 3.32 4.61 -0.69
C ALA A 217 3.29 4.31 -2.19
N ARG A 218 4.19 4.99 -2.90
CA ARG A 218 4.56 4.68 -4.27
C ARG A 218 5.54 3.51 -4.27
N GLN A 219 5.34 2.57 -5.18
CA GLN A 219 6.26 1.49 -5.52
C GLN A 219 6.55 1.53 -7.02
N VAL A 220 7.39 0.60 -7.50
CA VAL A 220 7.66 0.37 -8.91
C VAL A 220 7.53 -1.12 -9.18
N MET A 221 6.90 -1.47 -10.30
CA MET A 221 6.89 -2.84 -10.80
C MET A 221 8.33 -3.27 -11.15
N LEU A 222 8.88 -4.24 -10.44
CA LEU A 222 10.23 -4.76 -10.64
C LEU A 222 10.23 -5.94 -11.63
N PRO A 223 11.35 -6.21 -12.32
CA PRO A 223 11.47 -7.42 -13.14
C PRO A 223 11.46 -8.67 -12.26
N ASN A 224 10.66 -9.69 -12.63
CA ASN A 224 10.50 -10.99 -11.95
C ASN A 224 11.80 -11.59 -11.36
N ARG A 225 12.93 -11.45 -12.07
CA ARG A 225 14.25 -11.96 -11.63
C ARG A 225 14.71 -11.42 -10.27
N ILE A 226 14.29 -10.22 -9.87
CA ILE A 226 14.72 -9.63 -8.58
C ILE A 226 14.08 -10.42 -7.43
N CYS A 227 12.76 -10.62 -7.45
CA CYS A 227 12.08 -11.43 -6.46
C CYS A 227 12.57 -12.89 -6.49
N ARG A 228 12.72 -13.51 -7.67
CA ARG A 228 13.34 -14.86 -7.77
C ARG A 228 14.74 -14.91 -7.15
N SER A 229 15.54 -13.84 -7.21
CA SER A 229 16.86 -13.78 -6.56
C SER A 229 16.84 -13.53 -5.05
N THR A 230 15.74 -13.01 -4.48
CA THR A 230 15.63 -12.71 -3.05
C THR A 230 14.76 -13.70 -2.27
N THR A 231 13.79 -14.35 -2.92
CA THR A 231 12.85 -15.32 -2.31
C THR A 231 12.95 -16.72 -2.93
N GLY A 232 13.83 -16.93 -3.91
CA GLY A 232 14.11 -18.24 -4.50
C GLY A 232 12.86 -18.91 -5.08
N ARG A 233 12.56 -20.12 -4.58
CA ARG A 233 11.38 -20.92 -5.00
C ARG A 233 10.03 -20.32 -4.60
N PHE A 234 10.01 -19.35 -3.68
CA PHE A 234 8.77 -18.76 -3.15
C PHE A 234 8.23 -17.58 -3.99
N PHE A 235 8.72 -17.40 -5.23
CA PHE A 235 8.17 -16.44 -6.19
C PHE A 235 7.85 -17.08 -7.55
N ASP A 236 6.57 -17.15 -7.86
CA ASP A 236 6.04 -17.51 -9.17
C ASP A 236 5.73 -16.24 -9.99
N GLY A 237 6.60 -15.93 -10.94
CA GLY A 237 6.48 -14.78 -11.83
C GLY A 237 5.33 -14.85 -12.85
N THR A 238 4.47 -15.88 -12.83
CA THR A 238 3.21 -15.95 -13.59
C THR A 238 2.03 -15.44 -12.75
N THR A 239 1.91 -15.87 -11.48
CA THR A 239 0.83 -15.47 -10.56
C THR A 239 1.17 -14.32 -9.62
N MET A 240 2.42 -13.84 -9.58
CA MET A 240 2.88 -12.80 -8.64
C MET A 240 3.54 -11.60 -9.33
N ASN A 241 3.25 -10.40 -8.84
CA ASN A 241 3.96 -9.16 -9.12
C ASN A 241 5.19 -9.04 -8.22
N CYS A 242 6.31 -8.56 -8.78
CA CYS A 242 7.50 -8.20 -8.03
C CYS A 242 7.52 -6.69 -7.84
N LEU A 243 7.70 -6.19 -6.62
CA LEU A 243 7.57 -4.77 -6.30
C LEU A 243 8.72 -4.26 -5.45
N GLY A 244 9.03 -2.98 -5.56
CA GLY A 244 9.95 -2.31 -4.64
C GLY A 244 9.80 -0.81 -4.69
N GLY A 245 10.09 -0.14 -3.58
CA GLY A 245 10.03 1.31 -3.49
C GLY A 245 11.01 2.01 -4.44
N PRO A 246 10.67 3.20 -4.98
CA PRO A 246 11.65 4.06 -5.64
C PRO A 246 12.82 4.33 -4.69
N GLY A 247 14.01 3.90 -5.09
CA GLY A 247 15.19 4.05 -4.23
C GLY A 247 15.26 3.07 -3.05
N ALA A 248 14.48 1.97 -3.05
CA ALA A 248 14.46 0.97 -1.96
C ALA A 248 13.99 1.52 -0.59
N HIS A 249 13.18 2.59 -0.62
CA HIS A 249 12.68 3.27 0.58
C HIS A 249 11.29 2.78 1.04
N SER A 250 10.47 2.17 0.19
CA SER A 250 9.10 1.77 0.52
C SER A 250 8.73 0.32 0.19
N SER A 251 7.92 -0.28 1.06
CA SER A 251 7.34 -1.62 0.92
C SER A 251 6.00 -1.72 1.66
N THR A 252 5.17 -2.68 1.29
CA THR A 252 4.02 -3.12 2.10
C THR A 252 4.47 -3.74 3.43
N CYS A 253 3.58 -3.84 4.41
CA CYS A 253 3.85 -4.43 5.72
C CYS A 253 2.60 -5.09 6.34
N PHE A 254 2.74 -5.72 7.52
CA PHE A 254 1.66 -6.39 8.23
C PHE A 254 0.40 -5.50 8.35
N GLY A 255 -0.76 -6.06 7.96
CA GLY A 255 -2.04 -5.36 7.92
C GLY A 255 -2.39 -4.72 6.58
N ASP A 256 -1.41 -4.47 5.71
CA ASP A 256 -1.68 -4.01 4.33
C ASP A 256 -2.13 -5.19 3.42
N SER A 257 -1.92 -6.44 3.86
CA SER A 257 -2.40 -7.69 3.24
C SER A 257 -3.82 -7.62 2.67
N GLY A 258 -4.00 -8.06 1.43
CA GLY A 258 -5.26 -7.96 0.67
C GLY A 258 -5.60 -6.56 0.16
N GLY A 259 -4.85 -5.54 0.58
CA GLY A 259 -4.98 -4.17 0.10
C GLY A 259 -4.63 -4.00 -1.38
N PRO A 260 -5.06 -2.88 -1.99
CA PRO A 260 -4.89 -2.61 -3.40
C PRO A 260 -3.43 -2.36 -3.79
N LEU A 261 -3.06 -2.87 -4.95
CA LEU A 261 -1.96 -2.37 -5.77
C LEU A 261 -2.54 -1.83 -7.07
N VAL A 262 -2.37 -0.53 -7.31
CA VAL A 262 -2.94 0.16 -8.49
C VAL A 262 -1.88 0.80 -9.37
N THR A 263 -2.22 0.93 -10.65
CA THR A 263 -1.47 1.65 -11.68
C THR A 263 -2.38 2.71 -12.31
N ALA A 264 -1.85 3.89 -12.65
CA ALA A 264 -2.56 4.88 -13.44
C ALA A 264 -2.63 4.47 -14.93
N VAL A 265 -3.82 4.56 -15.51
CA VAL A 265 -4.15 4.18 -16.89
C VAL A 265 -5.13 5.24 -17.42
N GLY A 266 -4.70 6.05 -18.39
CA GLY A 266 -5.28 7.38 -18.56
C GLY A 266 -5.23 8.16 -17.24
N ASP A 267 -6.32 8.87 -16.93
CA ASP A 267 -6.53 9.58 -15.66
C ASP A 267 -7.15 8.69 -14.56
N GLU A 268 -7.51 7.43 -14.87
CA GLU A 268 -8.07 6.47 -13.92
C GLU A 268 -6.99 5.61 -13.24
N PHE A 269 -7.36 4.99 -12.12
CA PHE A 269 -6.58 3.89 -11.53
C PHE A 269 -7.17 2.53 -11.90
N ARG A 270 -6.30 1.60 -12.26
CA ARG A 270 -6.62 0.17 -12.44
C ARG A 270 -5.97 -0.66 -11.36
N LEU A 271 -6.72 -1.63 -10.82
CA LEU A 271 -6.21 -2.61 -9.88
C LEU A 271 -5.37 -3.65 -10.64
N VAL A 272 -4.09 -3.77 -10.28
CA VAL A 272 -3.09 -4.64 -10.94
C VAL A 272 -2.55 -5.73 -10.03
N GLY A 273 -2.76 -5.62 -8.72
CA GLY A 273 -2.45 -6.67 -7.76
C GLY A 273 -3.12 -6.50 -6.40
N LEU A 274 -2.83 -7.46 -5.52
CA LEU A 274 -3.22 -7.46 -4.11
C LEU A 274 -1.98 -7.72 -3.25
N THR A 275 -1.81 -6.97 -2.17
CA THR A 275 -0.71 -7.20 -1.23
C THR A 275 -0.81 -8.59 -0.61
N SER A 276 0.22 -9.43 -0.81
CA SER A 276 0.20 -10.84 -0.38
C SER A 276 1.30 -11.14 0.62
N ASN A 277 2.56 -10.99 0.22
CA ASN A 277 3.72 -11.42 1.01
C ASN A 277 4.88 -10.41 0.90
N GLY A 278 5.85 -10.50 1.81
CA GLY A 278 6.99 -9.60 1.85
C GLY A 278 7.96 -9.96 2.97
N ASP A 279 8.83 -9.01 3.30
CA ASP A 279 9.82 -9.18 4.35
C ASP A 279 9.17 -9.23 5.75
N PRO A 280 9.44 -10.25 6.58
CA PRO A 280 8.84 -10.37 7.92
C PRO A 280 9.31 -9.30 8.92
N TYR A 281 10.32 -8.50 8.56
CA TYR A 281 10.76 -7.33 9.32
C TYR A 281 10.42 -6.00 8.63
N CYS A 282 9.64 -6.04 7.55
CA CYS A 282 9.24 -4.91 6.71
C CYS A 282 10.40 -4.00 6.27
N ARG A 283 11.52 -4.61 5.83
CA ARG A 283 12.71 -3.92 5.33
C ARG A 283 12.51 -3.50 3.86
N PRO A 284 12.50 -2.19 3.52
CA PRO A 284 12.02 -1.71 2.21
C PRO A 284 12.99 -1.95 1.04
N TYR A 285 14.18 -2.48 1.33
CA TYR A 285 15.16 -2.93 0.34
C TYR A 285 15.02 -4.41 -0.04
N ILE A 286 14.09 -5.13 0.60
CA ILE A 286 13.60 -6.43 0.16
C ILE A 286 12.34 -6.19 -0.69
N PRO A 287 12.17 -6.86 -1.84
CA PRO A 287 10.96 -6.72 -2.64
C PRO A 287 9.67 -7.12 -1.91
N SER A 288 8.58 -6.39 -2.16
CA SER A 288 7.22 -6.86 -1.87
C SER A 288 6.75 -7.83 -2.97
N VAL A 289 5.88 -8.77 -2.60
CA VAL A 289 5.31 -9.77 -3.51
C VAL A 289 3.79 -9.71 -3.43
N ASP A 290 3.15 -9.31 -4.53
CA ASP A 290 1.71 -9.09 -4.62
C ASP A 290 1.08 -10.09 -5.59
N THR A 291 -0.15 -10.55 -5.35
CA THR A 291 -0.86 -11.42 -6.30
C THR A 291 -1.15 -10.65 -7.59
N ARG A 292 -0.75 -11.19 -8.75
CA ARG A 292 -0.94 -10.56 -10.06
C ARG A 292 -2.35 -10.81 -10.59
N ILE A 293 -3.32 -10.06 -10.07
CA ILE A 293 -4.73 -10.23 -10.48
C ILE A 293 -4.99 -9.89 -11.96
N ALA A 294 -4.13 -9.07 -12.58
CA ALA A 294 -4.20 -8.76 -14.01
C ALA A 294 -3.55 -9.84 -14.92
N ALA A 295 -3.09 -10.97 -14.37
CA ALA A 295 -2.68 -12.13 -15.17
C ALA A 295 -3.92 -12.82 -15.73
N GLY A 296 -3.92 -13.19 -17.02
CA GLY A 296 -5.09 -13.78 -17.72
C GLY A 296 -5.87 -14.82 -16.92
N PRO A 297 -5.24 -15.90 -16.40
CA PRO A 297 -5.93 -16.95 -15.64
C PRO A 297 -6.53 -16.49 -14.30
N ILE A 298 -5.96 -15.46 -13.66
CA ILE A 298 -6.49 -14.91 -12.41
C ILE A 298 -7.60 -13.90 -12.71
N ARG A 299 -7.41 -13.04 -13.71
CA ARG A 299 -8.39 -12.05 -14.17
C ARG A 299 -9.67 -12.70 -14.68
N GLY A 300 -9.57 -13.76 -15.48
CA GLY A 300 -10.71 -14.52 -15.99
C GLY A 300 -11.58 -15.06 -14.84
N TRP A 301 -10.95 -15.75 -13.88
CA TRP A 301 -11.65 -16.24 -12.69
C TRP A 301 -12.34 -15.12 -11.89
N ILE A 302 -11.71 -13.95 -11.72
CA ILE A 302 -12.35 -12.82 -11.03
C ILE A 302 -13.53 -12.27 -11.84
N HIS A 303 -13.39 -12.12 -13.15
CA HIS A 303 -14.42 -11.62 -14.07
C HIS A 303 -15.66 -12.53 -14.06
N GLU A 304 -15.47 -13.83 -14.32
CA GLU A 304 -16.51 -14.87 -14.27
C GLU A 304 -17.22 -14.87 -12.90
N THR A 305 -16.46 -14.86 -11.81
CA THR A 305 -17.01 -14.91 -10.45
C THR A 305 -17.70 -13.59 -10.04
N ALA A 306 -17.27 -12.44 -10.56
CA ALA A 306 -17.91 -11.15 -10.29
C ALA A 306 -19.24 -11.01 -11.04
N LEU A 307 -19.27 -11.38 -12.32
CA LEU A 307 -20.52 -11.45 -13.11
C LEU A 307 -21.53 -12.39 -12.45
N ALA A 308 -21.11 -13.61 -12.08
CA ALA A 308 -21.98 -14.62 -11.47
C ALA A 308 -22.45 -14.29 -10.03
N ILE A 309 -21.92 -13.24 -9.38
CA ILE A 309 -22.29 -12.84 -8.01
C ILE A 309 -23.02 -11.50 -7.96
N SER A 310 -22.60 -10.53 -8.79
CA SER A 310 -23.04 -9.13 -8.73
C SER A 310 -23.56 -8.59 -10.06
N GLY A 311 -23.53 -9.36 -11.15
CA GLY A 311 -23.94 -8.92 -12.49
C GLY A 311 -23.06 -7.83 -13.13
N ILE A 312 -21.89 -7.54 -12.55
CA ILE A 312 -21.06 -6.38 -12.89
C ILE A 312 -19.75 -6.84 -13.54
N ASP A 313 -19.44 -6.28 -14.71
CA ASP A 313 -18.08 -6.36 -15.28
C ASP A 313 -17.13 -5.45 -14.49
N VAL A 314 -16.14 -6.09 -13.88
CA VAL A 314 -15.10 -5.49 -13.04
C VAL A 314 -13.78 -5.26 -13.79
N ILE A 315 -13.75 -5.46 -15.12
CA ILE A 315 -12.55 -5.37 -15.96
C ILE A 315 -12.47 -4.01 -16.67
N GLY A 316 -11.28 -3.42 -16.66
CA GLY A 316 -10.93 -2.22 -17.40
C GLY A 316 -10.79 -2.48 -18.90
N ARG A 317 -11.10 -1.48 -19.71
CA ARG A 317 -11.02 -1.51 -21.18
C ARG A 317 -10.71 -0.10 -21.71
N GLY A 318 -10.11 0.01 -22.88
CA GLY A 318 -9.85 1.26 -23.60
C GLY A 318 -8.77 2.16 -22.99
N GLY A 319 -8.18 1.78 -21.86
CA GLY A 319 -7.26 2.61 -21.10
C GLY A 319 -5.85 2.68 -21.69
N SER A 320 -5.46 3.85 -22.20
CA SER A 320 -4.09 4.07 -22.69
C SER A 320 -3.08 4.11 -21.54
N VAL A 321 -2.05 3.25 -21.58
CA VAL A 321 -0.99 3.25 -20.56
C VAL A 321 0.25 3.99 -21.08
N GLY A 322 0.41 5.25 -20.69
CA GLY A 322 1.49 6.14 -21.14
C GLY A 322 2.92 5.64 -20.92
N PRO A 323 3.95 6.35 -21.44
CA PRO A 323 5.33 5.87 -21.47
C PRO A 323 5.92 5.54 -20.08
N LEU A 324 6.97 4.71 -20.06
CA LEU A 324 7.69 4.37 -18.83
C LEU A 324 8.67 5.49 -18.44
N PRO A 325 8.78 5.87 -17.15
CA PRO A 325 9.75 6.87 -16.70
C PRO A 325 11.21 6.50 -17.01
N ARG A 326 12.07 7.52 -17.18
CA ARG A 326 13.53 7.36 -17.41
C ARG A 326 14.28 7.01 -16.11
N TRP A 327 14.02 5.83 -15.56
CA TRP A 327 14.65 5.33 -14.34
C TRP A 327 16.17 5.20 -14.43
N CYS A 328 16.84 5.43 -13.29
CA CYS A 328 18.13 4.80 -13.03
C CYS A 328 17.92 3.28 -12.94
N ARG A 329 18.49 2.52 -13.88
CA ARG A 329 18.43 1.04 -13.88
C ARG A 329 19.70 0.50 -13.25
N VAL A 330 19.66 0.15 -11.97
CA VAL A 330 20.87 -0.16 -11.20
C VAL A 330 21.65 -1.32 -11.84
N PRO A 331 22.90 -1.12 -12.29
CA PRO A 331 23.72 -2.19 -12.87
C PRO A 331 24.33 -3.10 -11.80
N ARG A 332 24.87 -4.26 -12.20
CA ARG A 332 25.71 -5.10 -11.32
C ARG A 332 27.06 -4.41 -11.14
N LEU A 333 27.39 -4.01 -9.91
CA LEU A 333 28.63 -3.29 -9.58
C LEU A 333 29.72 -4.13 -8.89
N ARG A 334 29.38 -5.32 -8.36
CA ARG A 334 30.33 -6.19 -7.65
C ARG A 334 31.53 -6.55 -8.54
N ASN A 335 32.73 -6.45 -7.97
CA ASN A 335 34.06 -6.62 -8.59
C ASN A 335 34.48 -5.56 -9.63
N LEU A 336 33.75 -4.44 -9.76
CA LEU A 336 34.21 -3.29 -10.54
C LEU A 336 35.13 -2.38 -9.72
N THR A 337 36.01 -1.63 -10.40
CA THR A 337 36.74 -0.50 -9.82
C THR A 337 35.84 0.75 -9.77
N LEU A 338 36.17 1.73 -8.92
CA LEU A 338 35.40 2.98 -8.83
C LEU A 338 35.26 3.74 -10.17
N PRO A 339 36.30 3.87 -11.03
CA PRO A 339 36.14 4.47 -12.36
C PRO A 339 35.20 3.67 -13.27
N GLY A 340 35.32 2.33 -13.28
CA GLY A 340 34.44 1.45 -14.08
C GLY A 340 32.98 1.55 -13.66
N ALA A 341 32.71 1.49 -12.36
CA ALA A 341 31.38 1.69 -11.79
C ALA A 341 30.82 3.09 -12.07
N ARG A 342 31.64 4.14 -11.97
CA ARG A 342 31.24 5.51 -12.32
C ARG A 342 30.82 5.62 -13.80
N ARG A 343 31.56 4.98 -14.72
CA ARG A 343 31.21 4.93 -16.15
C ARG A 343 29.88 4.18 -16.39
N LEU A 344 29.74 2.99 -15.80
CA LEU A 344 28.56 2.13 -15.95
C LEU A 344 27.29 2.69 -15.28
N LEU A 345 27.43 3.47 -14.20
CA LEU A 345 26.29 4.16 -13.59
C LEU A 345 25.76 5.29 -14.48
N ARG A 346 26.64 6.13 -15.05
CA ARG A 346 26.23 7.22 -15.96
C ARG A 346 25.44 6.67 -17.16
N SER A 347 25.91 5.61 -17.82
CA SER A 347 25.22 5.00 -18.97
C SER A 347 23.89 4.31 -18.62
N ARG A 348 23.55 4.19 -17.34
CA ARG A 348 22.24 3.70 -16.85
C ARG A 348 21.38 4.78 -16.19
N SER A 349 21.69 6.07 -16.44
CA SER A 349 21.01 7.23 -15.84
C SER A 349 21.11 7.32 -14.30
N CYS A 350 22.15 6.70 -13.73
CA CYS A 350 22.48 6.70 -12.31
C CYS A 350 23.72 7.56 -12.05
N ARG A 351 24.01 7.89 -10.78
CA ARG A 351 25.26 8.53 -10.36
C ARG A 351 25.94 7.70 -9.27
N LEU A 352 27.27 7.76 -9.19
CA LEU A 352 28.01 7.21 -8.04
C LEU A 352 27.70 8.06 -6.80
N GLY A 353 27.29 7.41 -5.72
CA GLY A 353 26.99 8.04 -4.43
C GLY A 353 28.18 8.02 -3.48
N ARG A 354 27.90 7.89 -2.17
CA ARG A 354 28.95 7.74 -1.15
C ARG A 354 29.67 6.40 -1.32
N THR A 355 30.98 6.38 -1.11
CA THR A 355 31.78 5.16 -0.97
C THR A 355 31.92 4.81 0.51
N ARG A 356 31.69 3.55 0.89
CA ARG A 356 31.93 3.00 2.22
C ARG A 356 33.09 2.00 2.18
N PRO A 357 33.90 1.89 3.25
CA PRO A 357 34.87 0.81 3.37
C PRO A 357 34.15 -0.53 3.56
N ASP A 358 34.77 -1.59 3.06
CA ASP A 358 34.47 -2.99 3.39
C ASP A 358 35.79 -3.64 3.80
N ARG A 359 35.84 -4.22 5.01
CA ARG A 359 37.00 -4.94 5.55
C ARG A 359 36.79 -6.47 5.58
N PHE A 360 35.63 -6.94 5.11
CA PHE A 360 35.18 -8.33 5.24
C PHE A 360 35.01 -9.01 3.89
N SER A 361 34.84 -8.25 2.81
CA SER A 361 34.86 -8.79 1.46
C SER A 361 36.27 -9.26 1.07
N GLY A 362 36.46 -10.57 0.90
CA GLY A 362 37.66 -11.18 0.30
C GLY A 362 37.81 -10.91 -1.21
N LEU A 363 37.67 -9.64 -1.62
CA LEU A 363 37.95 -9.15 -2.95
C LEU A 363 39.26 -8.33 -2.93
N ARG A 364 39.95 -8.24 -4.08
CA ARG A 364 41.12 -7.37 -4.21
C ARG A 364 40.78 -5.93 -3.80
N ARG A 365 41.67 -5.27 -3.05
CA ARG A 365 41.55 -3.87 -2.60
C ARG A 365 41.13 -2.92 -3.74
N GLY A 366 40.23 -1.99 -3.45
CA GLY A 366 39.68 -1.03 -4.42
C GLY A 366 38.55 -1.58 -5.31
N ARG A 367 38.17 -2.85 -5.17
CA ARG A 367 37.01 -3.46 -5.85
C ARG A 367 35.73 -3.25 -5.05
N ILE A 368 34.62 -3.00 -5.73
CA ILE A 368 33.29 -2.90 -5.10
C ILE A 368 32.82 -4.28 -4.66
N SER A 369 32.46 -4.43 -3.39
CA SER A 369 31.87 -5.65 -2.83
C SER A 369 30.35 -5.65 -3.01
N PHE A 370 29.71 -4.55 -2.61
CA PHE A 370 28.26 -4.40 -2.51
C PHE A 370 27.80 -3.01 -2.97
N SER A 371 26.55 -2.92 -3.39
CA SER A 371 25.85 -1.68 -3.72
C SER A 371 24.58 -1.61 -2.91
N GLY A 372 24.16 -0.43 -2.46
CA GLY A 372 22.94 -0.23 -1.63
C GLY A 372 21.61 -0.52 -2.34
N PHE A 373 21.67 -1.25 -3.45
CA PHE A 373 20.61 -1.60 -4.38
C PHE A 373 20.94 -2.94 -5.03
N LEU A 374 19.92 -3.77 -5.24
CA LEU A 374 20.04 -5.00 -6.01
C LEU A 374 20.18 -4.71 -7.53
N PRO A 375 20.98 -5.48 -8.28
CA PRO A 375 21.09 -5.31 -9.73
C PRO A 375 19.75 -5.47 -10.44
N GLY A 376 19.40 -4.47 -11.24
CA GLY A 376 18.14 -4.37 -11.98
C GLY A 376 17.05 -3.54 -11.30
N TRP A 377 17.25 -3.07 -10.07
CA TRP A 377 16.27 -2.22 -9.37
C TRP A 377 16.05 -0.89 -10.13
N PHE A 378 14.82 -0.37 -10.07
CA PHE A 378 14.47 0.94 -10.62
C PHE A 378 14.55 2.01 -9.54
N ALA A 379 15.59 2.85 -9.61
CA ALA A 379 15.75 4.02 -8.75
C ALA A 379 15.40 5.30 -9.54
N PRO A 380 15.06 6.42 -8.86
CA PRO A 380 14.77 7.69 -9.51
C PRO A 380 15.87 8.13 -10.50
N PRO A 381 15.55 8.97 -11.51
CA PRO A 381 16.54 9.52 -12.42
C PRO A 381 17.70 10.18 -11.64
N ASN A 382 18.94 10.00 -12.10
CA ASN A 382 20.16 10.52 -11.44
C ASN A 382 20.44 10.00 -10.02
N ALA A 383 19.74 8.97 -9.52
CA ALA A 383 19.94 8.43 -8.17
C ALA A 383 21.41 8.13 -7.85
N ARG A 384 21.86 8.60 -6.68
CA ARG A 384 23.23 8.45 -6.15
C ARG A 384 23.38 7.09 -5.47
N ILE A 385 23.95 6.12 -6.18
CA ILE A 385 24.12 4.73 -5.70
C ILE A 385 25.33 4.64 -4.77
N THR A 386 25.08 4.44 -3.47
CA THR A 386 26.11 4.14 -2.46
C THR A 386 26.72 2.76 -2.71
N VAL A 387 28.05 2.66 -2.61
CA VAL A 387 28.81 1.42 -2.82
C VAL A 387 29.79 1.16 -1.68
N TRP A 388 30.06 -0.12 -1.43
CA TRP A 388 31.05 -0.61 -0.48
C TRP A 388 32.26 -1.13 -1.25
N VAL A 389 33.46 -0.83 -0.75
CA VAL A 389 34.73 -1.04 -1.46
C VAL A 389 35.72 -1.76 -0.55
N ALA A 390 36.23 -2.90 -1.01
CA ALA A 390 37.27 -3.66 -0.33
C ALA A 390 38.48 -2.78 -0.01
N ARG A 391 38.93 -2.79 1.24
CA ARG A 391 40.09 -2.04 1.73
C ARG A 391 41.25 -2.96 2.09
#